data_AF-A0A3N5LXS9-F1
#
_entry.id   AF-A0A3N5LXS9-F1
#
_cell.length_a   1.000
_cell.length_b   1.000
_cell.length_c   1.000
_cell.angle_alpha   90.00
_cell.angle_beta   90.00
_cell.angle_gamma   90.00
#
_symmetry.space_group_name_H-M   'P 1'
#
loop_
_entity.id
_entity.type
_entity.pdbx_description
1 polymer ?
#
loop_
_entity_poly.entity_id
_entity_poly.type
_entity_poly.pdbx_seq_one_letter_code
_entity_poly.pdbx_strand_id
1 'polypeptide(L)'
;MREKIVTLVFLVIAVGLAITAALVQPESTTHNLFDDQGQDFYPSFTDPLACKALEVVAYDEATATARPFKVEFRNRRWSLPSHFNYPADAQERLAKTAAALMDLKKESVRSDSVADHTSLGVIDPLDQKATSLTGRGKRVTLRDDKGGVLADFVLGKPVEGKAGYRYIRVPGQKRTYAVKTEADPSVSFEDWIETDLLKLTAPEIRKITVNSYSINEQLGQLDNVERTVLTKDKDKWTVSGRAAKKATLDAVTAALDTLRIVNVQPKPPALTQDLRAQEGIQLSVDSIMSLRQKGFFVTPTGQLLSNEGELIVETDKGLIYTLRFGEVAPGTPGAAADDKTAERRYLFITVSYNDDRASLYNDGDPSKVRVTGNRLARELSHRFADWYYVISGADFTKLRPRSKDL
;
A
#
# COMPACT_ATOMS: atom_id res chain seq x y z
N MET A 1 -91.98 13.60 0.94
CA MET A 1 -91.14 13.63 -0.29
C MET A 1 -89.73 14.14 -0.03
N ARG A 2 -89.52 15.11 0.87
CA ARG A 2 -88.19 15.71 1.15
C ARG A 2 -87.16 14.73 1.72
N GLU A 3 -87.57 13.81 2.59
CA GLU A 3 -86.67 12.81 3.20
C GLU A 3 -86.09 11.81 2.20
N LYS A 4 -86.90 11.31 1.25
CA LYS A 4 -86.45 10.37 0.21
C LYS A 4 -85.38 10.98 -0.70
N ILE A 5 -85.45 12.30 -0.95
CA ILE A 5 -84.47 13.03 -1.74
C ILE A 5 -83.15 13.18 -0.96
N VAL A 6 -83.23 13.45 0.35
CA VAL A 6 -82.06 13.54 1.22
C VAL A 6 -81.33 12.20 1.28
N THR A 7 -82.05 11.08 1.43
CA THR A 7 -81.45 9.74 1.42
C THR A 7 -80.77 9.41 0.09
N LEU A 8 -81.38 9.79 -1.04
CA LEU A 8 -80.80 9.57 -2.37
C LEU A 8 -79.49 10.34 -2.56
N VAL A 9 -79.43 11.59 -2.11
CA VAL A 9 -78.22 12.43 -2.19
C VAL A 9 -77.08 11.82 -1.36
N PHE A 10 -77.36 11.37 -0.13
CA PHE A 10 -76.34 10.71 0.70
C PHE A 10 -75.82 9.42 0.06
N LEU A 11 -76.69 8.66 -0.61
CA LEU A 11 -76.29 7.41 -1.28
C LEU A 11 -75.37 7.69 -2.49
N VAL A 12 -75.67 8.74 -3.27
CA VAL A 12 -74.82 9.17 -4.38
C VAL A 12 -73.45 9.67 -3.88
N ILE A 13 -73.42 10.43 -2.78
CA ILE A 13 -72.17 10.89 -2.17
C ILE A 13 -71.34 9.72 -1.65
N ALA A 14 -71.97 8.75 -0.97
CA ALA A 14 -71.29 7.56 -0.46
C ALA A 14 -70.70 6.71 -1.59
N VAL A 15 -71.44 6.53 -2.69
CA VAL A 15 -70.94 5.84 -3.88
C VAL A 15 -69.80 6.62 -4.54
N GLY A 16 -69.92 7.95 -4.65
CA GLY A 16 -68.86 8.81 -5.17
C GLY A 16 -67.57 8.72 -4.35
N LEU A 17 -67.68 8.70 -3.02
CA LEU A 17 -66.57 8.52 -2.10
C LEU A 17 -65.95 7.12 -2.19
N ALA A 18 -66.76 6.07 -2.32
CA ALA A 18 -66.26 4.70 -2.50
C ALA A 18 -65.50 4.54 -3.83
N ILE A 19 -65.98 5.17 -4.91
CA ILE A 19 -65.32 5.16 -6.23
C ILE A 19 -64.01 5.96 -6.17
N THR A 20 -64.00 7.14 -5.55
CA THR A 20 -62.75 7.90 -5.39
C THR A 20 -61.76 7.18 -4.48
N ALA A 21 -62.20 6.53 -3.41
CA ALA A 21 -61.33 5.71 -2.57
C ALA A 21 -60.77 4.48 -3.32
N ALA A 22 -61.54 3.90 -4.25
CA ALA A 22 -61.07 2.80 -5.11
C ALA A 22 -60.07 3.28 -6.17
N LEU A 23 -60.27 4.46 -6.76
CA LEU A 23 -59.37 5.07 -7.75
C LEU A 23 -58.10 5.66 -7.13
N VAL A 24 -58.19 6.13 -5.88
CA VAL A 24 -57.08 6.67 -5.08
C VAL A 24 -56.57 5.60 -4.11
N GLN A 25 -56.80 4.31 -4.39
CA GLN A 25 -56.11 3.25 -3.66
C GLN A 25 -54.61 3.59 -3.70
N PRO A 26 -53.97 3.88 -2.54
CA PRO A 26 -52.53 4.06 -2.54
C PRO A 26 -51.97 2.78 -3.14
N GLU A 27 -51.16 2.90 -4.19
CA GLU A 27 -50.42 1.75 -4.73
C GLU A 27 -49.94 0.98 -3.53
N SER A 28 -50.44 -0.25 -3.36
CA SER A 28 -49.89 -1.17 -2.40
C SER A 28 -48.44 -1.28 -2.83
N THR A 29 -47.57 -0.53 -2.17
CA THR A 29 -46.14 -0.61 -2.36
C THR A 29 -45.84 -1.99 -1.86
N THR A 30 -45.90 -2.98 -2.75
CA THR A 30 -45.40 -4.30 -2.47
C THR A 30 -43.93 -4.05 -2.17
N HIS A 31 -43.64 -3.94 -0.88
CA HIS A 31 -42.28 -3.99 -0.38
C HIS A 31 -41.84 -5.41 -0.69
N ASN A 32 -41.38 -5.59 -1.93
CA ASN A 32 -40.68 -6.75 -2.44
C ASN A 32 -39.31 -6.75 -1.73
N LEU A 33 -39.35 -6.99 -0.41
CA LEU A 33 -38.22 -7.03 0.51
C LEU A 33 -37.28 -8.22 0.22
N PHE A 34 -37.70 -9.17 -0.61
CA PHE A 34 -36.97 -10.42 -0.86
C PHE A 34 -36.79 -10.78 -2.35
N ASP A 35 -37.20 -9.91 -3.28
CA ASP A 35 -37.29 -10.24 -4.72
C ASP A 35 -35.92 -10.48 -5.38
N ASP A 36 -34.86 -9.92 -4.80
CA ASP A 36 -33.50 -10.09 -5.29
C ASP A 36 -32.56 -10.83 -4.32
N GLN A 37 -33.11 -11.43 -3.26
CA GLN A 37 -32.32 -12.22 -2.33
C GLN A 37 -31.75 -13.48 -3.02
N GLY A 38 -30.48 -13.78 -2.76
CA GLY A 38 -29.77 -14.92 -3.34
C GLY A 38 -29.23 -14.69 -4.76
N GLN A 39 -29.60 -13.59 -5.41
CA GLN A 39 -28.99 -13.19 -6.69
C GLN A 39 -27.57 -12.65 -6.49
N ASP A 40 -26.74 -12.76 -7.51
CA ASP A 40 -25.42 -12.14 -7.54
C ASP A 40 -25.57 -10.61 -7.58
N PHE A 41 -24.61 -9.88 -7.00
CA PHE A 41 -24.61 -8.42 -7.11
C PHE A 41 -24.37 -7.96 -8.55
N TYR A 42 -23.52 -8.68 -9.28
CA TYR A 42 -23.10 -8.36 -10.65
C TYR A 42 -23.13 -9.62 -11.54
N PRO A 43 -24.30 -10.06 -12.04
CA PRO A 43 -24.43 -11.30 -12.81
C PRO A 43 -23.62 -11.34 -14.11
N SER A 44 -23.23 -10.18 -14.66
CA SER A 44 -22.39 -10.09 -15.86
C SER A 44 -20.89 -10.31 -15.57
N PHE A 45 -20.48 -10.24 -14.30
CA PHE A 45 -19.10 -10.47 -13.90
C PHE A 45 -18.91 -11.96 -13.59
N THR A 46 -18.35 -12.70 -14.55
CA THR A 46 -18.25 -14.17 -14.50
C THR A 46 -16.81 -14.70 -14.58
N ASP A 47 -15.85 -13.84 -14.92
CA ASP A 47 -14.41 -14.18 -14.97
C ASP A 47 -13.61 -13.21 -14.10
N PRO A 48 -13.04 -13.65 -12.96
CA PRO A 48 -12.25 -12.78 -12.10
C PRO A 48 -10.92 -12.34 -12.74
N LEU A 49 -10.42 -13.06 -13.75
CA LEU A 49 -9.19 -12.72 -14.48
C LEU A 49 -9.40 -11.60 -15.51
N ALA A 50 -10.65 -11.30 -15.85
CA ALA A 50 -11.02 -10.14 -16.66
C ALA A 50 -10.70 -8.82 -15.94
N CYS A 51 -10.63 -8.83 -14.60
CA CYS A 51 -10.28 -7.65 -13.81
C CYS A 51 -8.83 -7.22 -14.06
N LYS A 52 -8.65 -6.00 -14.60
CA LYS A 52 -7.35 -5.36 -14.85
C LYS A 52 -7.10 -4.12 -14.01
N ALA A 53 -8.08 -3.65 -13.26
CA ALA A 53 -7.88 -2.57 -12.29
C ALA A 53 -8.78 -2.73 -11.07
N LEU A 54 -8.23 -2.41 -9.90
CA LEU A 54 -8.94 -2.29 -8.64
C LEU A 54 -8.72 -0.89 -8.10
N GLU A 55 -9.83 -0.23 -7.80
CA GLU A 55 -9.89 1.08 -7.14
C GLU A 55 -10.53 0.88 -5.78
N VAL A 56 -9.85 1.31 -4.72
CA VAL A 56 -10.37 1.25 -3.36
C VAL A 56 -10.33 2.65 -2.79
N VAL A 57 -11.44 3.13 -2.26
CA VAL A 57 -11.51 4.38 -1.53
C VAL A 57 -11.91 4.07 -0.10
N ALA A 58 -10.95 4.17 0.82
CA ALA A 58 -11.22 4.11 2.24
C ALA A 58 -11.48 5.52 2.79
N TYR A 59 -12.24 5.64 3.86
CA TYR A 59 -12.46 6.90 4.56
C TYR A 59 -11.81 6.85 5.95
N ASP A 60 -11.08 7.89 6.30
CA ASP A 60 -10.56 8.06 7.65
C ASP A 60 -11.46 9.06 8.39
N GLU A 61 -12.22 8.56 9.38
CA GLU A 61 -13.13 9.38 10.18
C GLU A 61 -12.39 10.37 11.09
N ALA A 62 -11.16 10.05 11.52
CA ALA A 62 -10.39 10.93 12.41
C ALA A 62 -9.89 12.18 11.67
N THR A 63 -9.52 12.03 10.39
CA THR A 63 -9.09 13.17 9.56
C THR A 63 -10.16 13.69 8.61
N ALA A 64 -11.32 13.03 8.54
CA ALA A 64 -12.39 13.32 7.59
C ALA A 64 -11.93 13.30 6.11
N THR A 65 -11.01 12.41 5.73
CA THR A 65 -10.43 12.35 4.38
C THR A 65 -10.65 11.01 3.70
N ALA A 66 -10.90 11.05 2.39
CA ALA A 66 -10.90 9.88 1.53
C ALA A 66 -9.46 9.52 1.12
N ARG A 67 -9.13 8.24 1.19
CA ARG A 67 -7.83 7.65 0.81
C ARG A 67 -8.03 6.79 -0.44
N PRO A 68 -7.88 7.36 -1.64
CA PRO A 68 -7.95 6.60 -2.87
C PRO A 68 -6.69 5.75 -3.02
N PHE A 69 -6.88 4.50 -3.40
CA PHE A 69 -5.85 3.55 -3.73
C PHE A 69 -6.21 2.89 -5.06
N LYS A 70 -5.23 2.76 -5.95
CA LYS A 70 -5.47 2.15 -7.26
C LYS A 70 -4.31 1.23 -7.64
N VAL A 71 -4.66 0.05 -8.13
CA VAL A 71 -3.75 -0.87 -8.80
C VAL A 71 -4.32 -1.20 -10.18
N GLU A 72 -3.48 -1.16 -11.20
CA GLU A 72 -3.91 -1.43 -12.58
C GLU A 72 -2.83 -2.13 -13.40
N PHE A 73 -3.27 -2.91 -14.38
CA PHE A 73 -2.41 -3.53 -15.38
C PHE A 73 -2.35 -2.63 -16.62
N ARG A 74 -1.20 -2.00 -16.84
CA ARG A 74 -0.92 -1.19 -18.03
C ARG A 74 0.46 -1.50 -18.58
N ASN A 75 0.65 -1.34 -19.88
CA ASN A 75 1.96 -1.55 -20.54
C ASN A 75 2.59 -2.92 -20.20
N ARG A 76 1.77 -3.98 -20.12
CA ARG A 76 2.17 -5.35 -19.77
C ARG A 76 2.78 -5.51 -18.37
N ARG A 77 2.53 -4.58 -17.45
CA ARG A 77 2.95 -4.66 -16.04
C ARG A 77 1.86 -4.19 -15.09
N TRP A 78 1.91 -4.65 -13.85
CA TRP A 78 1.12 -4.08 -12.77
C TRP A 78 1.79 -2.82 -12.23
N SER A 79 1.00 -1.80 -11.94
CA SER A 79 1.46 -0.54 -11.37
C SER A 79 0.46 0.05 -10.38
N LEU A 80 0.96 0.94 -9.52
CA LEU A 80 0.19 1.69 -8.53
C LEU A 80 0.12 3.18 -8.91
N PRO A 81 -0.91 3.63 -9.64
CA PRO A 81 -1.08 5.04 -9.97
C PRO A 81 -1.13 5.96 -8.75
N SER A 82 -1.67 5.48 -7.62
CA SER A 82 -1.67 6.22 -6.35
C SER A 82 -0.27 6.43 -5.76
N HIS A 83 0.75 5.74 -6.28
CA HIS A 83 2.16 5.84 -5.87
C HIS A 83 3.06 6.02 -7.10
N PHE A 84 2.79 7.06 -7.90
CA PHE A 84 3.64 7.46 -9.03
C PHE A 84 3.85 6.37 -10.10
N ASN A 85 2.90 5.45 -10.25
CA ASN A 85 3.01 4.26 -11.10
C ASN A 85 4.11 3.29 -10.68
N TYR A 86 4.39 3.19 -9.38
CA TYR A 86 5.35 2.23 -8.85
C TYR A 86 4.98 0.80 -9.29
N PRO A 87 5.95 -0.03 -9.73
CA PRO A 87 5.70 -1.41 -10.11
C PRO A 87 5.07 -2.23 -8.98
N ALA A 88 4.00 -2.95 -9.30
CA ALA A 88 3.33 -3.84 -8.36
C ALA A 88 3.53 -5.31 -8.70
N ASP A 89 3.34 -6.16 -7.69
CA ASP A 89 3.14 -7.60 -7.84
C ASP A 89 1.70 -7.94 -7.39
N ALA A 90 0.75 -7.56 -8.24
CA ALA A 90 -0.67 -7.54 -7.89
C ALA A 90 -1.46 -8.72 -8.46
N GLN A 91 -0.88 -9.54 -9.33
CA GLN A 91 -1.64 -10.49 -10.14
C GLN A 91 -2.46 -11.46 -9.30
N GLU A 92 -1.80 -12.18 -8.38
CA GLU A 92 -2.45 -13.19 -7.55
C GLU A 92 -3.41 -12.57 -6.55
N ARG A 93 -2.98 -11.50 -5.87
CA ARG A 93 -3.81 -10.80 -4.87
C ARG A 93 -5.06 -10.20 -5.49
N LEU A 94 -4.94 -9.57 -6.66
CA LEU A 94 -6.08 -9.01 -7.37
C LEU A 94 -7.04 -10.11 -7.82
N ALA A 95 -6.54 -11.19 -8.42
CA ALA A 95 -7.39 -12.28 -8.88
C ALA A 95 -8.18 -12.91 -7.72
N LYS A 96 -7.53 -13.14 -6.57
CA LYS A 96 -8.20 -13.61 -5.33
C LYS A 96 -9.27 -12.64 -4.84
N THR A 97 -8.94 -11.34 -4.81
CA THR A 97 -9.88 -10.30 -4.39
C THR A 97 -11.07 -10.19 -5.34
N ALA A 98 -10.82 -10.23 -6.65
CA ALA A 98 -11.82 -10.17 -7.69
C ALA A 98 -12.77 -11.37 -7.61
N ALA A 99 -12.26 -12.59 -7.44
CA ALA A 99 -13.06 -13.79 -7.25
C ALA A 99 -13.93 -13.70 -5.98
N ALA A 100 -13.36 -13.29 -4.84
CA ALA A 100 -14.09 -13.15 -3.59
C ALA A 100 -15.23 -12.11 -3.66
N LEU A 101 -15.06 -11.06 -4.48
CA LEU A 101 -16.09 -10.03 -4.70
C LEU A 101 -17.12 -10.44 -5.78
N MET A 102 -16.70 -11.22 -6.76
CA MET A 102 -17.55 -11.76 -7.82
C MET A 102 -18.61 -12.72 -7.25
N ASP A 103 -18.19 -13.59 -6.33
CA ASP A 103 -19.05 -14.63 -5.73
C ASP A 103 -20.02 -14.07 -4.68
N LEU A 104 -20.03 -12.76 -4.44
CA LEU A 104 -20.93 -12.14 -3.47
C LEU A 104 -22.38 -12.20 -3.95
N LYS A 105 -23.23 -12.69 -3.04
CA LYS A 105 -24.68 -12.77 -3.23
C LYS A 105 -25.41 -11.82 -2.29
N LYS A 106 -26.56 -11.35 -2.74
CA LYS A 106 -27.50 -10.56 -1.94
C LYS A 106 -28.16 -11.44 -0.87
N GLU A 107 -27.43 -11.74 0.20
CA GLU A 107 -27.86 -12.76 1.16
C GLU A 107 -29.09 -12.39 1.98
N SER A 108 -29.16 -11.18 2.54
CA SER A 108 -30.32 -10.74 3.31
C SER A 108 -30.48 -9.23 3.21
N VAL A 109 -31.68 -8.77 2.87
CA VAL A 109 -31.98 -7.33 2.81
C VAL A 109 -32.00 -6.77 4.23
N ARG A 110 -31.26 -5.68 4.43
CA ARG A 110 -31.16 -5.01 5.73
C ARG A 110 -32.05 -3.78 5.83
N SER A 111 -31.99 -2.89 4.83
CA SER A 111 -32.78 -1.66 4.79
C SER A 111 -32.83 -1.07 3.38
N ASP A 112 -33.94 -0.42 3.05
CA ASP A 112 -34.15 0.41 1.86
C ASP A 112 -34.11 1.93 2.16
N SER A 113 -33.83 2.30 3.41
CA SER A 113 -33.81 3.69 3.88
C SER A 113 -32.40 4.27 3.82
N VAL A 114 -32.28 5.48 3.25
CA VAL A 114 -31.03 6.27 3.25
C VAL A 114 -30.64 6.68 4.67
N ALA A 115 -31.62 6.87 5.57
CA ALA A 115 -31.34 7.26 6.95
C ALA A 115 -30.52 6.20 7.72
N ASP A 116 -30.61 4.93 7.30
CA ASP A 116 -29.88 3.83 7.93
C ASP A 116 -28.44 3.70 7.41
N HIS A 117 -28.07 4.39 6.32
CA HIS A 117 -26.74 4.25 5.73
C HIS A 117 -25.62 4.61 6.71
N THR A 118 -25.84 5.62 7.56
CA THR A 118 -24.88 6.05 8.58
C THR A 118 -24.62 4.97 9.63
N SER A 119 -25.68 4.36 10.17
CA SER A 119 -25.54 3.35 11.23
C SER A 119 -24.89 2.08 10.68
N LEU A 120 -25.27 1.67 9.47
CA LEU A 120 -24.73 0.52 8.74
C LEU A 120 -23.31 0.74 8.20
N GLY A 121 -22.84 2.00 8.15
CA GLY A 121 -21.52 2.34 7.65
C GLY A 121 -21.38 2.25 6.13
N VAL A 122 -22.46 2.44 5.38
CA VAL A 122 -22.49 2.23 3.91
C VAL A 122 -22.66 3.52 3.13
N ILE A 123 -22.43 4.69 3.75
CA ILE A 123 -22.34 5.95 3.01
C ILE A 123 -21.15 5.86 2.05
N ASP A 124 -21.33 6.28 0.80
CA ASP A 124 -20.23 6.26 -0.17
C ASP A 124 -19.16 7.26 0.28
N PRO A 125 -17.89 6.85 0.44
CA PRO A 125 -16.81 7.73 0.87
C PRO A 125 -16.57 8.90 -0.09
N LEU A 126 -16.97 8.78 -1.36
CA LEU A 126 -16.89 9.84 -2.37
C LEU A 126 -18.13 10.75 -2.44
N ASP A 127 -19.18 10.46 -1.67
CA ASP A 127 -20.40 11.26 -1.70
C ASP A 127 -20.19 12.60 -0.98
N GLN A 128 -20.13 13.68 -1.76
CA GLN A 128 -20.00 15.05 -1.26
C GLN A 128 -21.32 15.62 -0.74
N LYS A 129 -22.46 15.00 -1.05
CA LYS A 129 -23.79 15.45 -0.59
C LYS A 129 -24.11 14.94 0.81
N ALA A 130 -23.50 13.83 1.22
CA ALA A 130 -23.65 13.30 2.56
C ALA A 130 -22.96 14.23 3.59
N THR A 131 -23.76 14.84 4.46
CA THR A 131 -23.27 15.75 5.51
C THR A 131 -22.57 15.03 6.65
N SER A 132 -22.79 13.72 6.80
CA SER A 132 -22.13 12.92 7.82
C SER A 132 -20.67 12.66 7.47
N LEU A 133 -19.79 12.97 8.43
CA LEU A 133 -18.38 12.58 8.41
C LEU A 133 -18.15 11.19 9.04
N THR A 134 -19.21 10.56 9.58
CA THR A 134 -19.15 9.22 10.17
C THR A 134 -20.07 8.26 9.43
N GLY A 135 -19.80 6.95 9.53
CA GLY A 135 -20.62 5.95 8.86
C GLY A 135 -20.36 5.85 7.35
N ARG A 136 -19.22 6.36 6.89
CA ARG A 136 -18.74 6.19 5.52
C ARG A 136 -18.09 4.82 5.37
N GLY A 137 -18.47 4.10 4.33
CA GLY A 137 -17.95 2.79 4.01
C GLY A 137 -16.67 2.86 3.18
N LYS A 138 -16.16 1.69 2.82
CA LYS A 138 -15.06 1.52 1.87
C LYS A 138 -15.65 1.23 0.50
N ARG A 139 -15.38 2.09 -0.49
CA ARG A 139 -15.79 1.84 -1.87
C ARG A 139 -14.75 0.99 -2.58
N VAL A 140 -15.19 -0.03 -3.30
CA VAL A 140 -14.35 -0.97 -4.03
C VAL A 140 -14.89 -1.13 -5.44
N THR A 141 -14.13 -0.72 -6.44
CA THR A 141 -14.51 -0.78 -7.84
C THR A 141 -13.53 -1.67 -8.61
N LEU A 142 -14.05 -2.68 -9.30
CA LEU A 142 -13.30 -3.56 -10.20
C LEU A 142 -13.57 -3.15 -11.64
N ARG A 143 -12.51 -3.10 -12.45
CA ARG A 143 -12.60 -2.72 -13.87
C ARG A 143 -11.88 -3.69 -14.79
N ASP A 144 -12.38 -3.81 -16.01
CA ASP A 144 -11.75 -4.57 -17.09
C ASP A 144 -10.57 -3.82 -17.74
N ASP A 145 -10.00 -4.41 -18.79
CA ASP A 145 -8.88 -3.84 -19.57
C ASP A 145 -9.25 -2.56 -20.34
N LYS A 146 -10.53 -2.35 -20.64
CA LYS A 146 -11.08 -1.17 -21.33
C LYS A 146 -11.55 -0.08 -20.35
N GLY A 147 -11.47 -0.33 -19.04
CA GLY A 147 -11.93 0.57 -17.99
C GLY A 147 -13.42 0.45 -17.66
N GLY A 148 -14.13 -0.50 -18.26
CA GLY A 148 -15.51 -0.85 -17.95
C GLY A 148 -15.63 -1.37 -16.51
N VAL A 149 -16.69 -0.96 -15.79
CA VAL A 149 -16.93 -1.40 -14.41
C VAL A 149 -17.49 -2.82 -14.42
N LEU A 150 -16.76 -3.75 -13.81
CA LEU A 150 -17.19 -5.14 -13.62
C LEU A 150 -18.04 -5.27 -12.35
N ALA A 151 -17.64 -4.60 -11.27
CA ALA A 151 -18.35 -4.56 -10.00
C ALA A 151 -18.00 -3.30 -9.20
N ASP A 152 -18.92 -2.81 -8.37
CA ASP A 152 -18.73 -1.62 -7.53
C ASP A 152 -19.48 -1.75 -6.20
N PHE A 153 -18.77 -1.78 -5.09
CA PHE A 153 -19.35 -2.03 -3.78
C PHE A 153 -19.04 -0.90 -2.81
N VAL A 154 -19.97 -0.58 -1.92
CA VAL A 154 -19.69 0.10 -0.65
C VAL A 154 -19.76 -0.93 0.46
N LEU A 155 -18.59 -1.28 1.00
CA LEU A 155 -18.42 -2.19 2.12
C LEU A 155 -18.54 -1.40 3.42
N GLY A 156 -19.50 -1.76 4.27
CA GLY A 156 -19.79 -1.09 5.53
C GLY A 156 -19.29 -1.83 6.76
N LYS A 157 -19.98 -1.62 7.88
CA LYS A 157 -19.60 -2.22 9.17
C LYS A 157 -19.88 -3.73 9.19
N PRO A 158 -19.09 -4.51 9.96
CA PRO A 158 -19.47 -5.87 10.31
C PRO A 158 -20.87 -5.91 10.95
N VAL A 159 -21.58 -7.02 10.76
CA VAL A 159 -22.91 -7.22 11.36
C VAL A 159 -22.75 -7.67 12.81
N GLU A 160 -23.30 -6.90 13.74
CA GLU A 160 -23.28 -7.26 15.16
C GLU A 160 -23.97 -8.61 15.41
N GLY A 161 -23.32 -9.46 16.21
CA GLY A 161 -23.83 -10.79 16.53
C GLY A 161 -23.72 -11.83 15.41
N LYS A 162 -23.15 -11.49 14.24
CA LYS A 162 -22.99 -12.42 13.11
C LYS A 162 -21.58 -12.34 12.52
N ALA A 163 -20.67 -13.18 13.02
CA ALA A 163 -19.27 -13.22 12.57
C ALA A 163 -19.16 -13.54 11.07
N GLY A 164 -18.24 -12.85 10.40
CA GLY A 164 -18.00 -12.97 8.95
C GLY A 164 -19.10 -12.38 8.06
N TYR A 165 -20.02 -11.60 8.63
CA TYR A 165 -20.99 -10.83 7.88
C TYR A 165 -20.65 -9.34 7.92
N ARG A 166 -20.89 -8.66 6.79
CA ARG A 166 -20.71 -7.22 6.65
C ARG A 166 -21.88 -6.62 5.87
N TYR A 167 -22.21 -5.36 6.16
CA TYR A 167 -23.18 -4.61 5.37
C TYR A 167 -22.57 -4.20 4.02
N ILE A 168 -23.31 -4.39 2.93
CA ILE A 168 -22.88 -4.04 1.57
C ILE A 168 -24.00 -3.26 0.89
N ARG A 169 -23.61 -2.26 0.09
CA ARG A 169 -24.51 -1.48 -0.77
C ARG A 169 -23.88 -1.30 -2.16
N VAL A 170 -24.71 -1.33 -3.19
CA VAL A 170 -24.31 -0.90 -4.53
C VAL A 170 -24.36 0.65 -4.59
N PRO A 171 -23.29 1.34 -5.00
CA PRO A 171 -23.30 2.79 -5.14
C PRO A 171 -24.49 3.30 -5.96
N GLY A 172 -25.11 4.39 -5.49
CA GLY A 172 -26.32 4.96 -6.10
C GLY A 172 -27.63 4.26 -5.72
N GLN A 173 -27.60 3.06 -5.15
CA GLN A 173 -28.80 2.38 -4.64
C GLN A 173 -29.06 2.71 -3.18
N LYS A 174 -30.33 2.62 -2.78
CA LYS A 174 -30.75 2.79 -1.37
C LYS A 174 -30.68 1.49 -0.59
N ARG A 175 -30.97 0.36 -1.25
CA ARG A 175 -31.02 -0.98 -0.64
C ARG A 175 -29.66 -1.39 -0.12
N THR A 176 -29.66 -1.96 1.08
CA THR A 176 -28.49 -2.48 1.79
C THR A 176 -28.70 -3.95 2.13
N TYR A 177 -27.61 -4.72 2.13
CA TYR A 177 -27.65 -6.15 2.40
C TYR A 177 -26.66 -6.51 3.50
N ALA A 178 -26.99 -7.52 4.31
CA ALA A 178 -26.01 -8.22 5.12
C ALA A 178 -25.53 -9.46 4.35
N VAL A 179 -24.23 -9.52 4.08
CA VAL A 179 -23.59 -10.51 3.20
C VAL A 179 -22.46 -11.20 3.96
N LYS A 180 -22.33 -12.52 3.83
CA LYS A 180 -21.19 -13.24 4.38
C LYS A 180 -19.96 -12.97 3.50
N THR A 181 -18.97 -12.29 4.04
CA THR A 181 -17.73 -12.03 3.30
C THR A 181 -16.59 -11.67 4.24
N GLU A 182 -15.42 -12.23 3.93
CA GLU A 182 -14.13 -11.81 4.50
C GLU A 182 -13.36 -10.92 3.51
N ALA A 183 -13.95 -10.59 2.36
CA ALA A 183 -13.30 -9.75 1.36
C ALA A 183 -13.12 -8.33 1.93
N ASP A 184 -11.86 -7.98 2.17
CA ASP A 184 -11.46 -6.67 2.65
C ASP A 184 -10.24 -6.16 1.88
N PRO A 185 -10.45 -5.57 0.69
CA PRO A 185 -9.34 -5.11 -0.14
C PRO A 185 -8.46 -4.10 0.60
N SER A 186 -7.16 -4.37 0.60
CA SER A 186 -6.16 -3.51 1.25
C SER A 186 -5.94 -2.23 0.46
N VAL A 187 -5.81 -1.13 1.19
CA VAL A 187 -5.38 0.19 0.69
C VAL A 187 -3.91 0.50 1.03
N SER A 188 -3.20 -0.45 1.64
CA SER A 188 -1.82 -0.27 2.07
C SER A 188 -0.88 -0.53 0.89
N PHE A 189 0.06 0.37 0.64
CA PHE A 189 1.03 0.24 -0.44
C PHE A 189 1.84 -1.07 -0.38
N GLU A 190 2.37 -1.40 0.80
CA GLU A 190 3.22 -2.56 1.08
C GLU A 190 2.59 -3.92 0.74
N ASP A 191 1.27 -3.95 0.66
CA ASP A 191 0.50 -5.16 0.37
C ASP A 191 0.49 -5.54 -1.11
N TRP A 192 0.82 -4.60 -2.00
CA TRP A 192 0.66 -4.74 -3.45
C TRP A 192 1.99 -4.77 -4.23
N ILE A 193 3.11 -4.72 -3.52
CA ILE A 193 4.44 -4.61 -4.11
C ILE A 193 5.30 -5.84 -3.81
N GLU A 194 6.39 -5.98 -4.56
CA GLU A 194 7.37 -7.03 -4.30
C GLU A 194 7.99 -6.90 -2.91
N THR A 195 7.97 -8.01 -2.16
CA THR A 195 8.45 -8.10 -0.78
C THR A 195 9.97 -8.27 -0.70
N ASP A 196 10.59 -8.80 -1.75
CA ASP A 196 12.04 -8.98 -1.86
C ASP A 196 12.66 -7.81 -2.66
N LEU A 197 12.79 -6.67 -1.98
CA LEU A 197 13.28 -5.44 -2.57
C LEU A 197 14.75 -5.56 -3.01
N LEU A 198 15.59 -6.13 -2.13
CA LEU A 198 17.04 -6.19 -2.29
C LEU A 198 17.51 -7.37 -3.14
N LYS A 199 16.68 -8.40 -3.38
CA LYS A 199 17.11 -9.67 -4.00
C LYS A 199 18.29 -10.29 -3.25
N LEU A 200 18.21 -10.26 -1.92
CA LEU A 200 19.26 -10.62 -0.99
C LEU A 200 18.71 -11.55 0.08
N THR A 201 19.40 -12.65 0.34
CA THR A 201 19.08 -13.54 1.46
C THR A 201 20.19 -13.53 2.52
N ALA A 202 19.82 -13.74 3.79
CA ALA A 202 20.76 -13.72 4.91
C ALA A 202 22.00 -14.64 4.74
N PRO A 203 21.90 -15.86 4.17
CA PRO A 203 23.06 -16.73 3.96
C PRO A 203 24.13 -16.14 3.02
N GLU A 204 23.71 -15.35 2.03
CA GLU A 204 24.59 -14.75 1.01
C GLU A 204 25.45 -13.61 1.57
N ILE A 205 25.09 -13.06 2.74
CA ILE A 205 25.80 -11.93 3.34
C ILE A 205 27.15 -12.40 3.90
N ARG A 206 28.22 -11.70 3.53
CA ARG A 206 29.60 -11.98 3.96
C ARG A 206 30.19 -10.91 4.88
N LYS A 207 29.79 -9.65 4.68
CA LYS A 207 30.29 -8.55 5.50
C LYS A 207 29.25 -7.45 5.62
N ILE A 208 29.12 -6.91 6.82
CA ILE A 208 28.25 -5.77 7.13
C ILE A 208 29.12 -4.68 7.73
N THR A 209 29.06 -3.49 7.17
CA THR A 209 29.69 -2.29 7.75
C THR A 209 28.61 -1.32 8.16
N VAL A 210 28.56 -0.98 9.44
CA VAL A 210 27.68 0.05 9.99
C VAL A 210 28.52 1.32 10.16
N ASN A 211 28.24 2.34 9.35
CA ASN A 211 28.83 3.66 9.48
C ASN A 211 27.79 4.55 10.18
N SER A 212 27.95 4.74 11.48
CA SER A 212 27.13 5.68 12.24
C SER A 212 27.78 7.05 12.20
N TYR A 213 27.09 8.04 11.66
CA TYR A 213 27.51 9.43 11.67
C TYR A 213 26.27 10.33 11.55
N SER A 214 26.43 11.60 11.88
CA SER A 214 25.46 12.65 11.60
C SER A 214 26.11 13.76 10.77
N ILE A 215 25.32 14.52 10.02
CA ILE A 215 25.83 15.65 9.24
C ILE A 215 25.48 16.94 9.96
N ASN A 216 26.51 17.74 10.27
CA ASN A 216 26.33 19.12 10.68
C ASN A 216 26.13 19.99 9.44
N GLU A 217 24.88 20.32 9.11
CA GLU A 217 24.57 21.08 7.90
C GLU A 217 25.10 22.52 7.91
N GLN A 218 25.28 23.11 9.10
CA GLN A 218 25.82 24.47 9.24
C GLN A 218 27.31 24.52 8.92
N LEU A 219 28.06 23.51 9.36
CA LEU A 219 29.50 23.44 9.19
C LEU A 219 29.93 22.59 7.98
N GLY A 220 29.02 21.81 7.41
CA GLY A 220 29.31 20.86 6.32
C GLY A 220 30.24 19.73 6.74
N GLN A 221 30.18 19.29 8.00
CA GLN A 221 31.09 18.30 8.58
C GLN A 221 30.33 17.08 9.11
N LEU A 222 31.04 15.94 9.22
CA LEU A 222 30.51 14.74 9.84
C LEU A 222 30.80 14.77 11.33
N ASP A 223 29.75 14.55 12.12
CA ASP A 223 29.80 14.42 13.57
C ASP A 223 29.54 12.96 13.97
N ASN A 224 29.97 12.58 15.18
CA ASN A 224 29.70 11.28 15.79
C ASN A 224 30.08 10.07 14.92
N VAL A 225 31.21 10.17 14.18
CA VAL A 225 31.64 9.14 13.23
C VAL A 225 32.14 7.90 13.98
N GLU A 226 31.37 6.82 13.88
CA GLU A 226 31.72 5.49 14.37
C GLU A 226 31.55 4.47 13.24
N ARG A 227 32.54 3.58 13.07
CA ARG A 227 32.52 2.52 12.08
C ARG A 227 32.63 1.15 12.75
N THR A 228 31.62 0.31 12.55
CA THR A 228 31.62 -1.08 13.01
C THR A 228 31.60 -2.03 11.83
N VAL A 229 32.49 -3.02 11.83
CA VAL A 229 32.60 -4.02 10.76
C VAL A 229 32.33 -5.41 11.32
N LEU A 230 31.32 -6.07 10.76
CA LEU A 230 31.02 -7.47 10.99
C LEU A 230 31.46 -8.29 9.79
N THR A 231 32.24 -9.33 10.03
CA THR A 231 32.70 -10.26 8.99
C THR A 231 32.24 -11.67 9.31
N LYS A 232 31.72 -12.36 8.30
CA LYS A 232 31.34 -13.77 8.36
C LYS A 232 32.50 -14.63 7.84
N ASP A 233 33.04 -15.50 8.69
CA ASP A 233 33.94 -16.58 8.27
C ASP A 233 33.21 -17.91 8.44
N LYS A 234 32.97 -18.60 7.32
CA LYS A 234 32.05 -19.75 7.22
C LYS A 234 30.68 -19.37 7.76
N ASP A 235 30.34 -19.79 8.98
CA ASP A 235 29.08 -19.48 9.68
C ASP A 235 29.28 -18.70 10.99
N LYS A 236 30.51 -18.24 11.25
CA LYS A 236 30.85 -17.49 12.46
C LYS A 236 31.00 -16.02 12.15
N TRP A 237 30.21 -15.20 12.82
CA TRP A 237 30.26 -13.76 12.72
C TRP A 237 31.16 -13.16 13.78
N THR A 238 32.03 -12.24 13.36
CA THR A 238 32.93 -11.52 14.25
C THR A 238 32.83 -10.02 14.06
N VAL A 239 32.95 -9.29 15.17
CA VAL A 239 33.03 -7.83 15.24
C VAL A 239 34.29 -7.45 16.00
N SER A 240 35.18 -6.67 15.38
CA SER A 240 36.45 -6.25 15.99
C SER A 240 37.25 -7.43 16.62
N GLY A 241 37.25 -8.58 15.96
CA GLY A 241 37.95 -9.80 16.41
C GLY A 241 37.25 -10.61 17.51
N ARG A 242 36.06 -10.20 17.97
CA ARG A 242 35.23 -10.93 18.95
C ARG A 242 34.00 -11.53 18.29
N ALA A 243 33.40 -12.54 18.89
CA ALA A 243 32.14 -13.11 18.40
C ALA A 243 31.02 -12.06 18.47
N ALA A 244 30.28 -11.90 17.37
CA ALA A 244 29.14 -10.98 17.32
C ALA A 244 27.96 -11.52 18.14
N LYS A 245 27.16 -10.62 18.71
CA LYS A 245 25.93 -10.97 19.43
C LYS A 245 24.88 -11.50 18.47
N LYS A 246 24.60 -12.80 18.58
CA LYS A 246 23.69 -13.54 17.69
C LYS A 246 22.32 -12.87 17.54
N ALA A 247 21.68 -12.45 18.63
CA ALA A 247 20.34 -11.86 18.57
C ALA A 247 20.28 -10.57 17.74
N THR A 248 21.27 -9.68 17.89
CA THR A 248 21.35 -8.43 17.13
C THR A 248 21.67 -8.71 15.67
N LEU A 249 22.60 -9.62 15.40
CA LEU A 249 22.94 -10.04 14.05
C LEU A 249 21.72 -10.64 13.33
N ASP A 250 21.02 -11.58 13.95
CA ASP A 250 19.84 -12.24 13.38
C ASP A 250 18.78 -11.17 13.04
N ALA A 251 18.59 -10.17 13.90
CA ALA A 251 17.68 -9.05 13.66
C ALA A 251 18.09 -8.18 12.46
N VAL A 252 19.39 -7.87 12.32
CA VAL A 252 19.92 -7.10 11.18
C VAL A 252 19.75 -7.89 9.87
N THR A 253 20.16 -9.16 9.86
CA THR A 253 20.08 -9.99 8.65
C THR A 253 18.65 -10.28 8.24
N ALA A 254 17.74 -10.48 9.20
CA ALA A 254 16.31 -10.61 8.91
C ALA A 254 15.72 -9.32 8.35
N ALA A 255 16.11 -8.15 8.89
CA ALA A 255 15.65 -6.85 8.38
C ALA A 255 16.15 -6.58 6.95
N LEU A 256 17.33 -7.08 6.58
CA LEU A 256 17.86 -7.00 5.21
C LEU A 256 17.11 -7.92 4.24
N ASP A 257 16.84 -9.16 4.67
CA ASP A 257 16.14 -10.19 3.88
C ASP A 257 14.68 -9.81 3.62
N THR A 258 13.98 -9.30 4.65
CA THR A 258 12.56 -8.95 4.56
C THR A 258 12.32 -7.44 4.60
N LEU A 259 13.20 -6.65 3.97
CA LEU A 259 13.10 -5.19 3.99
C LEU A 259 11.80 -4.72 3.33
N ARG A 260 10.87 -4.18 4.14
CA ARG A 260 9.60 -3.67 3.66
C ARG A 260 9.63 -2.16 3.47
N ILE A 261 9.05 -1.72 2.37
CA ILE A 261 8.85 -0.30 2.08
C ILE A 261 7.38 0.06 2.29
N VAL A 262 7.14 1.15 2.98
CA VAL A 262 5.80 1.66 3.31
C VAL A 262 5.34 2.76 2.34
N ASN A 263 6.29 3.38 1.63
CA ASN A 263 6.02 4.37 0.59
C ASN A 263 7.24 4.54 -0.35
N VAL A 264 7.03 5.27 -1.45
CA VAL A 264 8.06 5.62 -2.42
C VAL A 264 7.86 7.04 -2.94
N GLN A 265 8.95 7.68 -3.37
CA GLN A 265 8.90 8.93 -4.13
C GLN A 265 9.86 8.88 -5.30
N PRO A 266 9.50 9.41 -6.48
CA PRO A 266 10.38 9.39 -7.64
C PRO A 266 11.59 10.32 -7.42
N LYS A 267 12.73 9.91 -7.96
CA LYS A 267 13.91 10.77 -8.08
C LYS A 267 13.74 11.72 -9.27
N PRO A 268 14.35 12.92 -9.24
CA PRO A 268 14.39 13.81 -10.40
C PRO A 268 15.01 13.11 -11.62
N PRO A 269 14.54 13.35 -12.85
CA PRO A 269 15.04 12.67 -14.04
C PRO A 269 16.57 12.76 -14.23
N ALA A 270 17.17 13.93 -13.92
CA ALA A 270 18.61 14.12 -13.98
C ALA A 270 19.36 13.18 -13.02
N LEU A 271 18.90 13.10 -11.76
CA LEU A 271 19.49 12.19 -10.77
C LEU A 271 19.34 10.72 -11.19
N THR A 272 18.18 10.34 -11.73
CA THR A 272 17.95 8.99 -12.23
C THR A 272 18.91 8.63 -13.36
N GLN A 273 19.18 9.57 -14.28
CA GLN A 273 20.11 9.37 -15.38
C GLN A 273 21.54 9.17 -14.86
N ASP A 274 21.99 10.02 -13.94
CA ASP A 274 23.33 9.93 -13.34
C ASP A 274 23.55 8.60 -12.62
N LEU A 275 22.57 8.15 -11.82
CA LEU A 275 22.64 6.89 -11.08
C LEU A 275 22.67 5.66 -12.01
N ARG A 276 22.01 5.74 -13.18
CA ARG A 276 22.05 4.67 -14.19
C ARG A 276 23.36 4.67 -14.97
N ALA A 277 23.95 5.84 -15.22
CA ALA A 277 25.24 5.95 -15.88
C ALA A 277 26.38 5.42 -15.01
N GLN A 278 26.26 5.53 -13.67
CA GLN A 278 27.30 5.12 -12.71
C GLN A 278 28.64 5.87 -12.88
N GLU A 279 28.62 7.04 -13.54
CA GLU A 279 29.79 7.90 -13.78
C GLU A 279 29.94 9.02 -12.72
N GLY A 280 29.13 8.97 -11.66
CA GLY A 280 29.03 10.00 -10.63
C GLY A 280 27.72 10.79 -10.73
N ILE A 281 27.39 11.54 -9.68
CA ILE A 281 26.18 12.37 -9.63
C ILE A 281 26.51 13.76 -10.14
N GLN A 282 25.83 14.21 -11.20
CA GLN A 282 25.92 15.59 -11.64
C GLN A 282 25.13 16.46 -10.66
N LEU A 283 25.76 17.55 -10.21
CA LEU A 283 25.22 18.48 -9.23
C LEU A 283 24.20 19.44 -9.87
N SER A 284 23.15 18.89 -10.50
CA SER A 284 22.01 19.70 -10.95
C SER A 284 21.26 20.28 -9.74
N VAL A 285 20.74 21.49 -9.85
CA VAL A 285 20.07 22.19 -8.74
C VAL A 285 18.89 21.35 -8.21
N ASP A 286 18.07 20.79 -9.11
CA ASP A 286 16.91 19.97 -8.75
C ASP A 286 17.32 18.68 -8.03
N SER A 287 18.39 18.01 -8.48
CA SER A 287 18.94 16.82 -7.82
C SER A 287 19.40 17.14 -6.40
N ILE A 288 20.18 18.23 -6.23
CA ILE A 288 20.70 18.64 -4.91
C ILE A 288 19.56 18.99 -3.96
N MET A 289 18.57 19.76 -4.40
CA MET A 289 17.44 20.16 -3.57
C MET A 289 16.59 18.94 -3.17
N SER A 290 16.33 18.03 -4.10
CA SER A 290 15.60 16.79 -3.84
C SER A 290 16.32 15.89 -2.82
N LEU A 291 17.64 15.72 -2.98
CA LEU A 291 18.48 14.95 -2.06
C LEU A 291 18.48 15.58 -0.66
N ARG A 292 18.74 16.90 -0.58
CA ARG A 292 18.82 17.62 0.70
C ARG A 292 17.52 17.56 1.48
N GLN A 293 16.38 17.76 0.83
CA GLN A 293 15.05 17.66 1.45
C GLN A 293 14.75 16.26 2.04
N LYS A 294 15.52 15.24 1.67
CA LYS A 294 15.38 13.86 2.12
C LYS A 294 16.53 13.40 3.00
N GLY A 295 17.45 14.30 3.38
CA GLY A 295 18.59 13.99 4.24
C GLY A 295 19.79 13.38 3.51
N PHE A 296 19.88 13.55 2.20
CA PHE A 296 21.01 13.06 1.39
C PHE A 296 21.84 14.23 0.86
N PHE A 297 23.16 14.09 0.92
CA PHE A 297 24.10 15.17 0.61
C PHE A 297 25.18 14.65 -0.31
N VAL A 298 25.48 15.40 -1.36
CA VAL A 298 26.58 15.07 -2.29
C VAL A 298 27.76 15.96 -1.94
N THR A 299 28.92 15.36 -1.69
CA THR A 299 30.16 16.09 -1.47
C THR A 299 30.67 16.69 -2.78
N PRO A 300 31.60 17.67 -2.74
CA PRO A 300 32.27 18.15 -3.96
C PRO A 300 33.00 17.06 -4.75
N THR A 301 33.40 15.97 -4.08
CA THR A 301 34.01 14.79 -4.69
C THR A 301 33.00 13.84 -5.35
N GLY A 302 31.71 14.17 -5.34
CA GLY A 302 30.63 13.34 -5.91
C GLY A 302 30.18 12.19 -4.99
N GLN A 303 30.67 12.12 -3.75
CA GLN A 303 30.27 11.09 -2.80
C GLN A 303 28.91 11.42 -2.20
N LEU A 304 28.00 10.46 -2.22
CA LEU A 304 26.70 10.57 -1.56
C LEU A 304 26.81 10.14 -0.08
N LEU A 305 26.41 11.03 0.80
CA LEU A 305 26.31 10.86 2.25
C LEU A 305 24.86 11.03 2.71
N SER A 306 24.58 10.63 3.94
CA SER A 306 23.26 10.77 4.56
C SER A 306 23.33 11.23 6.00
N ASN A 307 22.33 11.98 6.45
CA ASN A 307 22.31 12.57 7.80
C ASN A 307 22.22 11.54 8.94
N GLU A 308 21.82 10.30 8.67
CA GLU A 308 21.66 9.24 9.70
C GLU A 308 22.59 8.04 9.49
N GLY A 309 23.68 8.26 8.75
CA GLY A 309 24.66 7.21 8.46
C GLY A 309 24.18 6.21 7.42
N GLU A 310 24.97 5.15 7.24
CA GLU A 310 24.76 4.16 6.18
C GLU A 310 25.16 2.75 6.63
N LEU A 311 24.50 1.77 6.00
CA LEU A 311 24.78 0.35 6.14
C LEU A 311 25.31 -0.18 4.80
N ILE A 312 26.50 -0.76 4.81
CA ILE A 312 27.11 -1.40 3.63
C ILE A 312 27.07 -2.91 3.82
N VAL A 313 26.53 -3.62 2.84
CA VAL A 313 26.38 -5.07 2.88
C VAL A 313 27.08 -5.68 1.66
N GLU A 314 28.04 -6.57 1.90
CA GLU A 314 28.76 -7.30 0.86
C GLU A 314 28.28 -8.75 0.81
N THR A 315 28.07 -9.28 -0.40
CA THR A 315 27.54 -10.63 -0.63
C THR A 315 28.54 -11.56 -1.31
N ASP A 316 28.29 -12.86 -1.22
CA ASP A 316 29.05 -13.91 -1.93
C ASP A 316 29.03 -13.79 -3.46
N LYS A 317 28.01 -13.15 -4.02
CA LYS A 317 27.89 -12.80 -5.44
C LYS A 317 28.70 -11.56 -5.84
N GLY A 318 29.42 -10.93 -4.91
CA GLY A 318 30.21 -9.72 -5.15
C GLY A 318 29.36 -8.45 -5.26
N LEU A 319 28.10 -8.48 -4.83
CA LEU A 319 27.27 -7.27 -4.73
C LEU A 319 27.65 -6.50 -3.47
N ILE A 320 27.69 -5.18 -3.59
CA ILE A 320 27.87 -4.25 -2.49
C ILE A 320 26.64 -3.34 -2.46
N TYR A 321 25.77 -3.57 -1.50
CA TYR A 321 24.64 -2.70 -1.20
C TYR A 321 25.10 -1.58 -0.29
N THR A 322 24.70 -0.35 -0.56
CA THR A 322 24.82 0.77 0.38
C THR A 322 23.44 1.35 0.64
N LEU A 323 22.96 1.16 1.86
CA LEU A 323 21.69 1.66 2.36
C LEU A 323 21.98 2.92 3.16
N ARG A 324 21.57 4.08 2.64
CA ARG A 324 21.74 5.39 3.29
C ARG A 324 20.44 5.83 3.90
N PHE A 325 20.47 6.20 5.18
CA PHE A 325 19.27 6.58 5.94
C PHE A 325 19.13 8.10 6.01
N GLY A 326 17.98 8.60 5.58
CA GLY A 326 17.70 10.02 5.46
C GLY A 326 16.79 10.58 6.55
N GLU A 327 16.18 11.72 6.22
CA GLU A 327 15.20 12.42 7.05
C GLU A 327 13.94 11.58 7.33
N VAL A 328 13.22 11.99 8.37
CA VAL A 328 11.87 11.48 8.65
C VAL A 328 10.97 11.83 7.47
N ALA A 329 10.40 10.79 6.86
CA ALA A 329 9.43 10.93 5.79
C ALA A 329 8.08 11.34 6.38
N PRO A 330 7.33 12.25 5.72
CA PRO A 330 6.01 12.62 6.17
C PRO A 330 5.11 11.38 6.26
N GLY A 331 4.44 11.23 7.41
CA GLY A 331 3.45 10.18 7.63
C GLY A 331 2.23 10.33 6.73
N THR A 332 1.41 9.29 6.66
CA THR A 332 0.06 9.40 6.08
C THR A 332 -0.70 10.43 6.94
N PRO A 333 -1.46 11.38 6.35
CA PRO A 333 -2.27 12.31 7.11
C PRO A 333 -3.16 11.53 8.09
N GLY A 334 -3.02 11.76 9.40
CA GLY A 334 -3.80 11.09 10.46
C GLY A 334 -3.05 10.10 11.37
N ALA A 335 -1.76 9.84 11.14
CA ALA A 335 -0.95 9.10 12.13
C ALA A 335 -0.56 10.03 13.30
N ALA A 336 -0.81 9.61 14.54
CA ALA A 336 -0.46 10.38 15.73
C ALA A 336 1.07 10.58 15.82
N ALA A 337 1.49 11.80 16.17
CA ALA A 337 2.88 12.26 16.10
C ALA A 337 3.83 11.66 17.16
N ASP A 338 3.32 10.94 18.16
CA ASP A 338 4.11 10.51 19.34
C ASP A 338 4.52 9.03 19.36
N ASP A 339 4.17 8.25 18.33
CA ASP A 339 4.59 6.86 18.26
C ASP A 339 5.90 6.72 17.47
N LYS A 340 7.02 6.47 18.18
CA LYS A 340 8.33 6.19 17.56
C LYS A 340 8.31 4.94 16.65
N THR A 341 7.30 4.07 16.77
CA THR A 341 7.09 2.94 15.86
C THR A 341 6.31 3.33 14.59
N ALA A 342 5.65 4.49 14.60
CA ALA A 342 5.02 5.11 13.42
C ALA A 342 5.97 6.05 12.65
N GLU A 343 7.18 6.29 13.17
CA GLU A 343 8.22 7.02 12.47
C GLU A 343 8.57 6.31 11.15
N ARG A 344 8.73 7.08 10.08
CA ARG A 344 9.09 6.58 8.75
C ARG A 344 10.29 7.35 8.28
N ARG A 345 11.23 6.70 7.59
CA ARG A 345 12.45 7.36 7.13
C ARG A 345 12.73 7.10 5.67
N TYR A 346 13.27 8.11 5.01
CA TYR A 346 13.77 7.95 3.65
C TYR A 346 14.97 7.00 3.63
N LEU A 347 15.00 6.15 2.61
CA LEU A 347 16.07 5.21 2.34
C LEU A 347 16.55 5.40 0.90
N PHE A 348 17.85 5.59 0.75
CA PHE A 348 18.51 5.64 -0.55
C PHE A 348 19.41 4.41 -0.70
N ILE A 349 19.13 3.59 -1.70
CA ILE A 349 19.87 2.37 -1.98
C ILE A 349 20.72 2.58 -3.23
N THR A 350 22.00 2.24 -3.14
CA THR A 350 22.86 2.02 -4.31
C THR A 350 23.42 0.61 -4.27
N VAL A 351 23.60 0.00 -5.44
CA VAL A 351 24.26 -1.30 -5.58
C VAL A 351 25.42 -1.14 -6.55
N SER A 352 26.56 -1.70 -6.19
CA SER A 352 27.70 -1.87 -7.09
C SER A 352 28.15 -3.32 -7.10
N TYR A 353 28.93 -3.69 -8.11
CA TYR A 353 29.54 -5.00 -8.22
C TYR A 353 31.06 -4.85 -8.13
N ASN A 354 31.72 -5.75 -7.40
CA ASN A 354 33.17 -5.74 -7.23
C ASN A 354 33.75 -7.13 -7.50
N ASP A 355 34.62 -7.21 -8.51
CA ASP A 355 35.24 -8.46 -8.95
C ASP A 355 36.15 -9.10 -7.90
N ASP A 356 36.88 -8.29 -7.14
CA ASP A 356 37.78 -8.79 -6.09
C ASP A 356 36.97 -9.41 -4.94
N ARG A 357 35.84 -8.79 -4.58
CA ARG A 357 34.90 -9.34 -3.57
C ARG A 357 34.22 -10.60 -4.06
N ALA A 358 33.76 -10.61 -5.32
CA ALA A 358 33.19 -11.81 -5.92
C ALA A 358 34.19 -12.97 -5.88
N SER A 359 35.46 -12.71 -6.17
CA SER A 359 36.53 -13.71 -6.16
C SER A 359 36.89 -14.16 -4.74
N LEU A 360 36.91 -13.23 -3.78
CA LEU A 360 37.24 -13.50 -2.37
C LEU A 360 36.19 -14.39 -1.67
N TYR A 361 34.92 -14.20 -1.98
CA TYR A 361 33.82 -14.86 -1.27
C TYR A 361 33.30 -16.13 -1.94
N ASN A 362 33.91 -16.53 -3.05
CA ASN A 362 33.43 -17.65 -3.83
C ASN A 362 34.00 -19.00 -3.36
N ASP A 363 33.12 -19.97 -3.16
CA ASP A 363 33.43 -21.37 -2.84
C ASP A 363 33.29 -22.33 -4.06
N GLY A 364 33.05 -21.82 -5.29
CA GLY A 364 32.99 -22.63 -6.55
C GLY A 364 32.74 -21.84 -7.87
N ASP A 365 33.39 -22.24 -8.98
CA ASP A 365 33.38 -21.62 -10.34
C ASP A 365 33.26 -20.07 -10.42
N PRO A 366 34.40 -19.34 -10.45
CA PRO A 366 34.47 -17.88 -10.49
C PRO A 366 33.73 -17.23 -11.66
N SER A 367 33.61 -17.94 -12.79
CA SER A 367 33.06 -17.33 -14.01
C SER A 367 31.55 -17.14 -13.92
N LYS A 368 30.83 -18.10 -13.32
CA LYS A 368 29.36 -18.05 -13.22
C LYS A 368 28.87 -17.05 -12.18
N VAL A 369 29.56 -16.98 -11.05
CA VAL A 369 29.26 -16.03 -9.97
C VAL A 369 29.44 -14.59 -10.48
N ARG A 370 30.55 -14.30 -11.16
CA ARG A 370 30.81 -12.99 -11.76
C ARG A 370 29.72 -12.54 -12.73
N VAL A 371 29.34 -13.39 -13.69
CA VAL A 371 28.32 -13.05 -14.70
C VAL A 371 26.96 -12.78 -14.03
N THR A 372 26.59 -13.63 -13.08
CA THR A 372 25.31 -13.51 -12.37
C THR A 372 25.28 -12.27 -11.48
N GLY A 373 26.36 -12.03 -10.72
CA GLY A 373 26.49 -10.89 -9.82
C GLY A 373 26.47 -9.55 -10.56
N ASN A 374 27.23 -9.42 -11.66
CA ASN A 374 27.25 -8.20 -12.47
C ASN A 374 25.88 -7.91 -13.09
N ARG A 375 25.22 -8.93 -13.66
CA ARG A 375 23.87 -8.78 -14.21
C ARG A 375 22.88 -8.31 -13.15
N LEU A 376 22.87 -8.95 -11.97
CA LEU A 376 21.99 -8.59 -10.87
C LEU A 376 22.27 -7.17 -10.36
N ALA A 377 23.55 -6.77 -10.25
CA ALA A 377 23.92 -5.42 -9.84
C ALA A 377 23.39 -4.35 -10.80
N ARG A 378 23.40 -4.60 -12.12
CA ARG A 378 22.81 -3.68 -13.11
C ARG A 378 21.29 -3.62 -12.96
N GLU A 379 20.62 -4.76 -12.87
CA GLU A 379 19.16 -4.84 -12.69
C GLU A 379 18.72 -4.06 -11.44
N LEU A 380 19.42 -4.26 -10.31
CA LEU A 380 19.17 -3.56 -9.05
C LEU A 380 19.53 -2.07 -9.12
N SER A 381 20.62 -1.71 -9.78
CA SER A 381 20.99 -0.30 -9.99
C SER A 381 19.92 0.46 -10.75
N HIS A 382 19.40 -0.13 -11.83
CA HIS A 382 18.28 0.44 -12.58
C HIS A 382 17.01 0.54 -11.73
N ARG A 383 16.68 -0.51 -10.95
CA ARG A 383 15.53 -0.52 -10.03
C ARG A 383 15.62 0.62 -9.01
N PHE A 384 16.77 0.77 -8.36
CA PHE A 384 16.94 1.75 -7.30
C PHE A 384 17.17 3.16 -7.81
N ALA A 385 17.61 3.35 -9.06
CA ALA A 385 17.83 4.67 -9.64
C ALA A 385 16.57 5.54 -9.72
N ASP A 386 15.39 4.94 -9.80
CA ASP A 386 14.13 5.69 -9.98
C ASP A 386 13.52 6.21 -8.67
N TRP A 387 13.84 5.61 -7.52
CA TRP A 387 13.03 5.75 -6.31
C TRP A 387 13.82 6.14 -5.07
N TYR A 388 13.32 7.10 -4.32
CA TYR A 388 13.52 7.16 -2.88
C TYR A 388 12.53 6.22 -2.21
N TYR A 389 13.02 5.36 -1.33
CA TYR A 389 12.20 4.44 -0.56
C TYR A 389 11.87 5.05 0.79
N VAL A 390 10.78 4.57 1.40
CA VAL A 390 10.43 4.91 2.78
C VAL A 390 10.27 3.61 3.56
N ILE A 391 10.98 3.47 4.66
CA ILE A 391 10.94 2.30 5.55
C ILE A 391 10.35 2.66 6.91
N SER A 392 9.93 1.65 7.65
CA SER A 392 9.45 1.81 9.02
C SER A 392 10.59 2.18 9.99
N GLY A 393 10.26 2.88 11.08
CA GLY A 393 11.19 3.18 12.17
C GLY A 393 11.71 1.91 12.85
N ALA A 394 10.91 0.85 12.85
CA ALA A 394 11.32 -0.47 13.34
C ALA A 394 12.44 -1.07 12.49
N ASP A 395 12.32 -1.04 11.16
CA ASP A 395 13.36 -1.53 10.25
C ASP A 395 14.60 -0.64 10.30
N PHE A 396 14.42 0.68 10.34
CA PHE A 396 15.52 1.63 10.54
C PHE A 396 16.33 1.31 11.81
N THR A 397 15.66 1.07 12.93
CA THR A 397 16.33 0.75 14.21
C THR A 397 17.11 -0.56 14.12
N LYS A 398 16.55 -1.60 13.47
CA LYS A 398 17.22 -2.89 13.29
C LYS A 398 18.43 -2.79 12.38
N LEU A 399 18.36 -1.97 11.33
CA LEU A 399 19.44 -1.79 10.34
C LEU A 399 20.57 -0.87 10.81
N ARG A 400 20.39 -0.19 11.96
CA ARG A 400 21.41 0.65 12.58
C ARG A 400 21.71 0.23 14.03
N PRO A 401 22.20 -1.01 14.22
CA PRO A 401 22.56 -1.48 15.55
C PRO A 401 23.71 -0.65 16.13
N ARG A 402 23.66 -0.38 17.44
CA ARG A 402 24.76 0.31 18.13
C ARG A 402 25.93 -0.65 18.30
N SER A 403 27.15 -0.13 18.22
CA SER A 403 28.39 -0.89 18.40
C SER A 403 28.41 -1.74 19.68
N LYS A 404 27.91 -1.21 20.81
CA LYS A 404 27.79 -1.95 22.08
C LYS A 404 26.80 -3.13 22.05
N ASP A 405 25.88 -3.13 21.10
CA ASP A 405 24.84 -4.15 20.93
C ASP A 405 25.24 -5.22 19.91
N LEU A 406 26.41 -5.08 19.26
CA LEU A 406 26.95 -6.01 18.26
C LEU A 406 27.93 -7.04 18.85
#